data_AF-A0A1G5ZKR0-F1
#
_entry.id   AF-A0A1G5ZKR0-F1
#
_cell.length_a   1.000
_cell.length_b   1.000
_cell.length_c   1.000
_cell.angle_alpha   90.00
_cell.angle_beta   90.00
_cell.angle_gamma   90.00
#
_symmetry.space_group_name_H-M   'P 1'
#
loop_
_entity.id
_entity.type
_entity.pdbx_description
1 polymer ?
#
loop_
_entity_poly.entity_id
_entity_poly.type
_entity_poly.pdbx_seq_one_letter_code
_entity_poly.pdbx_strand_id
1 'polypeptide(L)'
;MSDQEQLFTSDPDSRQMIIRNNITEVAYNIQSTTNAKHHIPIDFKVTNNNDSKAMGNMIQRSKSILGTNQFTALFEKGFHIGSEIKTTIELGVESIVAIPAVSGSSMAPDPAYNVSEFNFNSKTRTYTCPQGSVLSTNGTW
;
A
#
# COMPACT_ATOMS: atom_id res chain seq x y z
N MET A 1 23.95 23.53 -5.79
CA MET A 1 23.77 23.01 -4.41
C MET A 1 22.61 22.04 -4.49
N SER A 2 22.78 20.76 -4.13
CA SER A 2 21.67 19.80 -4.22
C SER A 2 20.65 20.09 -3.11
N ASP A 3 19.36 20.16 -3.44
CA ASP A 3 18.23 20.34 -2.51
C ASP A 3 17.99 19.11 -1.62
N GLN A 4 19.05 18.47 -1.11
CA GLN A 4 18.94 17.28 -0.27
C GLN A 4 19.16 17.64 1.19
N GLU A 5 18.13 17.39 2.02
CA GLU A 5 18.14 17.67 3.46
C GLU A 5 19.15 16.82 4.25
N GLN A 6 19.60 15.70 3.69
CA GLN A 6 20.61 14.81 4.28
C GLN A 6 21.61 14.37 3.21
N LEU A 7 22.90 14.45 3.55
CA LEU A 7 24.02 14.06 2.69
C LEU A 7 24.95 13.12 3.45
N PHE A 8 25.08 11.88 2.96
CA PHE A 8 26.03 10.90 3.46
C PHE A 8 27.16 10.74 2.43
N THR A 9 28.41 10.80 2.88
CA THR A 9 29.58 10.84 1.99
C THR A 9 30.06 9.47 1.53
N SER A 10 29.74 8.41 2.27
CA SER A 10 30.14 7.03 1.93
C SER A 10 29.12 6.33 1.03
N ASP A 11 27.82 6.62 1.21
CA ASP A 11 26.73 6.13 0.39
C ASP A 11 25.71 7.27 0.18
N PRO A 12 25.66 7.87 -1.03
CA PRO A 12 24.77 9.00 -1.32
C PRO A 12 23.28 8.66 -1.28
N ASP A 13 22.89 7.39 -1.32
CA ASP A 13 21.51 6.94 -1.36
C ASP A 13 20.97 6.58 0.04
N SER A 14 21.85 6.34 1.00
CA SER A 14 21.48 6.06 2.40
C SER A 14 20.84 7.28 3.09
N ARG A 15 19.82 7.06 3.93
CA ARG A 15 19.16 8.10 4.74
C ARG A 15 18.97 7.63 6.18
N GLN A 16 18.79 8.58 7.10
CA GLN A 16 18.33 8.24 8.45
C GLN A 16 16.84 7.86 8.37
N MET A 17 16.51 6.59 8.58
CA MET A 17 15.17 6.04 8.43
C MET A 17 14.66 5.50 9.77
N ILE A 18 13.37 5.71 10.05
CA ILE A 18 12.69 5.04 11.18
C ILE A 18 12.44 3.59 10.78
N ILE A 19 13.07 2.63 11.48
CA ILE A 19 12.91 1.20 11.22
C ILE A 19 11.80 0.62 12.11
N ARG A 20 11.72 1.07 13.38
CA ARG A 20 10.69 0.62 14.33
C ARG A 20 10.45 1.63 15.44
N ASN A 21 9.23 2.14 15.54
CA ASN A 21 8.83 3.14 16.55
C ASN A 21 9.78 4.35 16.54
N ASN A 22 10.64 4.46 17.56
CA ASN A 22 11.59 5.56 17.73
C ASN A 22 13.04 5.14 17.40
N ILE A 23 13.23 3.94 16.86
CA ILE A 23 14.54 3.43 16.45
C ILE A 23 14.80 3.88 15.00
N THR A 24 15.86 4.66 14.83
CA THR A 24 16.34 5.12 13.52
C THR A 24 17.68 4.49 13.19
N GLU A 25 17.86 4.10 11.94
CA GLU A 25 19.14 3.61 11.40
C GLU A 25 19.48 4.32 10.09
N VAL A 26 20.75 4.28 9.69
CA VAL A 26 21.20 4.76 8.38
C VAL A 26 21.08 3.61 7.38
N ALA A 27 20.12 3.72 6.47
CA ALA A 27 19.77 2.67 5.52
C ALA A 27 19.17 3.24 4.24
N TYR A 28 18.97 2.40 3.24
CA TYR A 28 18.17 2.69 2.04
C TYR A 28 17.02 1.69 1.94
N ASN A 29 15.92 2.11 1.33
CA ASN A 29 14.82 1.22 1.00
C ASN A 29 14.82 0.93 -0.50
N ILE A 30 14.63 -0.34 -0.87
CA ILE A 30 14.60 -0.79 -2.25
C ILE A 30 13.30 -1.53 -2.51
N GLN A 31 12.64 -1.13 -3.59
CA GLN A 31 11.53 -1.86 -4.17
C GLN A 31 12.04 -2.65 -5.37
N SER A 32 11.74 -3.94 -5.43
CA SER A 32 12.29 -4.84 -6.46
C SER A 32 11.19 -5.70 -7.08
N THR A 33 11.29 -5.94 -8.39
CA THR A 33 10.44 -6.87 -9.13
C THR A 33 11.29 -8.02 -9.64
N THR A 34 10.82 -9.25 -9.42
CA THR A 34 11.48 -10.46 -9.90
C THR A 34 10.52 -11.36 -10.66
N ASN A 35 11.04 -12.16 -11.59
CA ASN A 35 10.28 -13.21 -12.24
C ASN A 35 10.16 -14.43 -11.31
N ALA A 36 8.93 -14.80 -10.95
CA ALA A 36 8.70 -15.89 -9.99
C ALA A 36 9.21 -17.27 -10.45
N LYS A 37 9.21 -17.55 -11.76
CA LYS A 37 9.59 -18.88 -12.30
C LYS A 37 11.10 -19.09 -12.33
N HIS A 38 11.84 -18.07 -12.77
CA HIS A 38 13.28 -18.18 -13.01
C HIS A 38 14.12 -17.39 -12.01
N HIS A 39 13.50 -16.68 -11.07
CA HIS A 39 14.14 -15.83 -10.07
C HIS A 39 15.04 -14.74 -10.68
N ILE A 40 14.69 -14.27 -11.88
CA ILE A 40 15.44 -13.23 -12.59
C ILE A 40 14.97 -11.86 -12.08
N PRO A 41 15.87 -11.00 -11.58
CA PRO A 41 15.57 -9.61 -11.28
C PRO A 41 15.18 -8.86 -12.56
N ILE A 42 14.01 -8.23 -12.55
CA ILE A 42 13.52 -7.42 -13.67
C ILE A 42 13.91 -5.96 -13.46
N ASP A 43 13.74 -5.47 -12.23
CA ASP A 43 13.91 -4.08 -11.90
C ASP A 43 14.10 -3.87 -10.40
N PHE A 44 14.77 -2.78 -10.03
CA PHE A 44 14.80 -2.29 -8.66
C PHE A 44 14.79 -0.76 -8.64
N LYS A 45 14.27 -0.19 -7.56
CA LYS A 45 14.22 1.25 -7.34
C LYS A 45 14.54 1.56 -5.89
N VAL A 46 15.60 2.34 -5.68
CA VAL A 46 15.91 2.94 -4.38
C VAL A 46 14.90 4.04 -4.08
N THR A 47 14.35 4.05 -2.87
CA THR A 47 13.39 5.03 -2.39
C THR A 47 13.73 5.47 -0.97
N ASN A 48 13.54 6.75 -0.70
CA ASN A 48 13.66 7.33 0.65
C ASN A 48 12.29 7.52 1.31
N ASN A 49 11.22 7.10 0.63
CA ASN A 49 9.86 7.11 1.13
C ASN A 49 9.44 5.71 1.58
N ASN A 50 8.41 5.66 2.43
CA ASN A 50 7.79 4.39 2.80
C ASN A 50 7.15 3.67 1.59
N ASP A 51 6.97 2.36 1.74
CA ASP A 51 6.56 1.48 0.62
C ASP A 51 5.06 1.53 0.33
N SER A 52 4.32 2.29 1.15
CA SER A 52 2.87 2.44 1.13
C SER A 52 2.31 2.94 -0.22
N LYS A 53 3.13 3.35 -1.18
CA LYS A 53 2.69 3.76 -2.52
C LYS A 53 3.63 3.29 -3.64
N ALA A 54 4.31 2.17 -3.43
CA ALA A 54 5.30 1.66 -4.38
C ALA A 54 4.71 0.73 -5.45
N MET A 55 3.60 0.04 -5.18
CA MET A 55 3.03 -1.01 -6.03
C MET A 55 2.72 -0.52 -7.45
N GLY A 56 1.94 0.54 -7.60
CA GLY A 56 1.50 1.03 -8.91
C GLY A 56 2.69 1.44 -9.80
N ASN A 57 3.66 2.14 -9.21
CA ASN A 57 4.89 2.52 -9.92
C ASN A 57 5.73 1.29 -10.31
N MET A 58 5.90 0.30 -9.43
CA MET A 58 6.67 -0.90 -9.76
C MET A 58 6.00 -1.73 -10.87
N ILE A 59 4.68 -1.81 -10.88
CA ILE A 59 3.93 -2.48 -11.95
C ILE A 59 4.07 -1.72 -13.27
N GLN A 60 3.97 -0.39 -13.25
CA GLN A 60 4.17 0.44 -14.44
C GLN A 60 5.57 0.25 -15.03
N ARG A 61 6.61 0.25 -14.18
CA ARG A 61 8.00 -0.01 -14.60
C ARG A 61 8.16 -1.41 -15.19
N SER A 62 7.57 -2.41 -14.54
CA SER A 62 7.60 -3.80 -15.02
C SER A 62 6.91 -3.94 -16.38
N LYS A 63 5.75 -3.31 -16.58
CA LYS A 63 5.04 -3.26 -17.86
C LYS A 63 5.90 -2.61 -18.96
N SER A 64 6.58 -1.51 -18.65
CA SER A 64 7.47 -0.83 -19.60
C SER A 64 8.68 -1.68 -19.97
N ILE A 65 9.29 -2.39 -19.01
CA ILE A 65 10.47 -3.24 -19.25
C ILE A 65 10.10 -4.51 -20.03
N LEU A 66 8.99 -5.15 -19.64
CA LEU A 66 8.52 -6.39 -20.29
C LEU A 66 7.82 -6.13 -21.63
N GLY A 67 7.39 -4.89 -21.90
CA GLY A 67 6.66 -4.51 -23.11
C GLY A 67 5.27 -5.14 -23.22
N THR A 68 4.74 -5.71 -22.12
CA THR A 68 3.46 -6.39 -22.06
C THR A 68 2.82 -6.20 -20.70
N ASN A 69 1.49 -6.33 -20.63
CA ASN A 69 0.73 -6.42 -19.38
C ASN A 69 0.24 -7.85 -19.10
N GLN A 70 0.66 -8.83 -19.90
CA GLN A 70 0.29 -10.24 -19.74
C GLN A 70 1.13 -10.91 -18.65
N PHE A 71 0.95 -10.45 -17.41
CA PHE A 71 1.53 -11.06 -16.22
C PHE A 71 0.64 -10.80 -15.01
N THR A 72 0.76 -11.66 -14.00
CA THR A 72 0.11 -11.49 -12.70
C THR A 72 1.16 -11.02 -11.70
N ALA A 73 0.90 -9.89 -11.05
CA ALA A 73 1.80 -9.32 -10.05
C ALA A 73 1.39 -9.78 -8.64
N LEU A 74 2.34 -10.29 -7.86
CA LEU A 74 2.09 -10.78 -6.51
C LEU A 74 2.71 -9.82 -5.48
N PHE A 75 1.92 -9.38 -4.51
CA PHE A 75 2.36 -8.47 -3.45
C PHE A 75 1.91 -8.93 -2.07
N GLU A 76 2.70 -8.57 -1.06
CA GLU A 76 2.35 -8.79 0.34
C GLU A 76 1.32 -7.78 0.88
N LYS A 77 0.85 -8.03 2.10
CA LYS A 77 -0.18 -7.22 2.77
C LYS A 77 0.14 -5.74 2.94
N GLY A 78 1.43 -5.38 2.96
CA GLY A 78 1.87 -3.98 3.06
C GLY A 78 1.47 -3.12 1.85
N PHE A 79 1.15 -3.76 0.72
CA PHE A 79 0.74 -3.10 -0.52
C PHE A 79 -0.79 -3.08 -0.71
N HIS A 80 -1.57 -3.53 0.28
CA HIS A 80 -3.03 -3.60 0.20
C HIS A 80 -3.68 -2.22 0.38
N ILE A 81 -3.47 -1.35 -0.61
CA ILE A 81 -3.84 0.06 -0.59
C ILE A 81 -4.72 0.35 -1.80
N GLY A 82 -5.94 0.82 -1.54
CA GLY A 82 -6.98 0.93 -2.57
C GLY A 82 -6.59 1.80 -3.77
N SER A 83 -5.83 2.89 -3.56
CA SER A 83 -5.34 3.72 -4.66
C SER A 83 -4.36 2.97 -5.57
N GLU A 84 -3.47 2.17 -5.00
CA GLU A 84 -2.48 1.40 -5.76
C GLU A 84 -3.11 0.24 -6.52
N ILE A 85 -4.09 -0.43 -5.90
CA ILE A 85 -4.91 -1.48 -6.54
C ILE A 85 -5.66 -0.88 -7.73
N LYS A 86 -6.26 0.30 -7.56
CA LYS A 86 -6.93 1.01 -8.66
C LYS A 86 -5.95 1.31 -9.81
N THR A 87 -4.78 1.86 -9.53
CA THR A 87 -3.75 2.11 -10.56
C THR A 87 -3.36 0.84 -11.30
N THR A 88 -3.26 -0.28 -10.60
CA THR A 88 -2.94 -1.58 -11.20
C THR A 88 -4.01 -2.05 -12.18
N ILE A 89 -5.29 -1.90 -11.80
CA ILE A 89 -6.45 -2.19 -12.65
C ILE A 89 -6.41 -1.29 -13.89
N GLU A 90 -6.15 0.01 -13.74
CA GLU A 90 -6.05 0.97 -14.84
C GLU A 90 -4.89 0.65 -15.80
N LEU A 91 -3.79 0.07 -15.29
CA LEU A 91 -2.67 -0.41 -16.10
C LEU A 91 -2.99 -1.70 -16.86
N GLY A 92 -4.14 -2.34 -16.58
CA GLY A 92 -4.58 -3.58 -17.20
C GLY A 92 -3.69 -4.77 -16.83
N VAL A 93 -3.17 -4.77 -15.61
CA VAL A 93 -2.34 -5.84 -15.04
C VAL A 93 -3.13 -6.53 -13.94
N GLU A 94 -3.13 -7.86 -13.92
CA GLU A 94 -3.73 -8.62 -12.83
C GLU A 94 -2.82 -8.56 -11.60
N SER A 95 -3.39 -8.35 -10.41
CA SER A 95 -2.61 -8.40 -9.16
C SER A 95 -3.29 -9.23 -8.09
N ILE A 96 -2.47 -9.95 -7.34
CA ILE A 96 -2.83 -10.70 -6.15
C ILE A 96 -2.14 -10.02 -4.98
N VAL A 97 -2.92 -9.49 -4.05
CA VAL A 97 -2.41 -8.79 -2.85
C VAL A 97 -2.98 -9.45 -1.62
N ALA A 98 -2.12 -9.83 -0.67
CA ALA A 98 -2.58 -10.39 0.59
C ALA A 98 -3.43 -9.37 1.36
N ILE A 99 -4.56 -9.83 1.91
CA ILE A 99 -5.45 -8.96 2.71
C ILE A 99 -4.83 -8.84 4.12
N PRO A 100 -4.58 -7.61 4.63
CA PRO A 100 -4.07 -7.43 5.97
C PRO A 100 -5.10 -7.90 7.00
N ALA A 101 -4.63 -8.50 8.10
CA ALA A 101 -5.49 -8.79 9.23
C ALA A 101 -6.10 -7.49 9.78
N VAL A 102 -7.37 -7.55 10.19
CA VAL A 102 -8.01 -6.43 10.88
C VAL A 102 -7.20 -6.14 12.15
N SER A 103 -6.63 -4.94 12.25
CA SER A 103 -5.85 -4.57 13.43
C SER A 103 -6.78 -4.50 14.64
N GLY A 104 -6.32 -4.92 15.82
CA GLY A 104 -7.12 -4.79 17.06
C GLY A 104 -7.50 -3.33 17.36
N SER A 105 -6.70 -2.37 16.91
CA SER A 105 -7.01 -0.93 16.95
C SER A 105 -8.10 -0.48 15.98
N SER A 106 -8.46 -1.30 14.99
CA SER A 106 -9.60 -1.07 14.10
C SER A 106 -10.91 -1.67 14.65
N MET A 107 -10.83 -2.39 15.77
CA MET A 107 -11.99 -2.91 16.47
C MET A 107 -12.54 -1.83 17.41
N ALA A 108 -13.85 -1.76 17.54
CA ALA A 108 -14.47 -0.91 18.53
C ALA A 108 -14.13 -1.41 19.94
N PRO A 109 -14.06 -0.52 20.96
CA PRO A 109 -13.88 -0.94 22.35
C PRO A 109 -14.92 -1.96 22.81
N ASP A 110 -16.14 -1.85 22.29
CA ASP A 110 -17.19 -2.85 22.40
C ASP A 110 -17.32 -3.60 21.06
N PRO A 111 -17.04 -4.92 21.01
CA PRO A 111 -17.15 -5.72 19.80
C PRO A 111 -18.53 -5.66 19.11
N ALA A 112 -19.60 -5.39 19.86
CA ALA A 112 -20.94 -5.22 19.29
C ALA A 112 -21.00 -4.06 18.29
N TYR A 113 -20.09 -3.09 18.39
CA TYR A 113 -20.02 -1.91 17.54
C TYR A 113 -18.87 -1.95 16.52
N ASN A 114 -18.34 -3.13 16.21
CA ASN A 114 -17.46 -3.26 15.05
C ASN A 114 -18.20 -2.90 13.76
N VAL A 115 -17.48 -2.38 12.76
CA VAL A 115 -18.06 -2.00 11.46
C VAL A 115 -18.78 -3.18 10.80
N SER A 116 -18.36 -4.42 11.06
CA SER A 116 -19.03 -5.65 10.59
C SER A 116 -20.47 -5.79 11.07
N GLU A 117 -20.81 -5.21 12.22
CA GLU A 117 -22.14 -5.29 12.84
C GLU A 117 -23.10 -4.21 12.32
N PHE A 118 -22.61 -3.29 11.48
CA PHE A 118 -23.43 -2.24 10.88
C PHE A 118 -24.02 -2.70 9.55
N ASN A 119 -25.31 -2.48 9.37
CA ASN A 119 -25.99 -2.79 8.12
C ASN A 119 -25.91 -1.61 7.14
N PHE A 120 -25.32 -1.80 5.97
CA PHE A 120 -25.26 -0.77 4.93
C PHE A 120 -26.47 -0.82 4.01
N ASN A 121 -27.19 0.31 3.90
CA ASN A 121 -28.24 0.49 2.91
C ASN A 121 -27.71 1.30 1.71
N SER A 122 -27.55 0.63 0.57
CA SER A 122 -27.02 1.24 -0.65
C SER A 122 -27.95 2.27 -1.30
N LYS A 123 -29.28 2.17 -1.08
CA LYS A 123 -30.26 3.11 -1.66
C LYS A 123 -30.19 4.48 -1.00
N THR A 124 -30.08 4.51 0.33
CA THR A 124 -30.02 5.74 1.13
C THR A 124 -28.58 6.16 1.45
N ARG A 125 -27.59 5.32 1.15
CA ARG A 125 -26.18 5.50 1.51
C ARG A 125 -25.97 5.71 3.02
N THR A 126 -26.73 4.97 3.81
CA THR A 126 -26.70 5.04 5.28
C THR A 126 -26.24 3.74 5.90
N TYR A 127 -25.69 3.83 7.11
CA TYR A 127 -25.43 2.66 7.96
C TYR A 127 -26.43 2.62 9.10
N THR A 128 -26.93 1.44 9.46
CA THR A 128 -27.74 1.23 10.66
C THR A 128 -26.86 0.54 11.70
N CYS A 129 -26.73 1.14 12.89
CA CYS A 129 -25.98 0.54 13.99
C CYS A 129 -26.78 -0.61 14.64
N PRO A 130 -26.17 -1.47 15.47
CA PRO A 130 -26.87 -2.55 16.19
C PRO A 130 -28.06 -2.04 17.05
N GLN A 131 -27.96 -0.78 17.46
CA GLN A 131 -28.95 0.13 18.07
C GLN A 131 -30.28 0.30 17.32
N GLY A 132 -30.25 0.09 16.00
CA GLY A 132 -31.29 0.54 15.09
C GLY A 132 -31.19 2.02 14.66
N SER A 133 -30.22 2.79 15.17
CA SER A 133 -30.02 4.18 14.76
C SER A 133 -29.38 4.27 13.38
N VAL A 134 -29.87 5.22 12.56
CA VAL A 134 -29.39 5.44 11.19
C VAL A 134 -28.32 6.53 11.19
N LEU A 135 -27.16 6.22 10.59
CA LEU A 135 -26.01 7.10 10.43
C LEU A 135 -25.87 7.52 8.96
N SER A 136 -25.69 8.82 8.73
CA SER A 136 -25.41 9.41 7.42
C SER A 136 -24.07 10.14 7.42
N THR A 137 -23.37 10.13 6.29
CA THR A 137 -22.12 10.90 6.11
C THR A 137 -22.40 12.41 6.18
N ASN A 138 -21.45 13.17 6.73
CA ASN A 138 -21.45 14.64 6.72
C ASN A 138 -20.94 15.23 5.38
N GLY A 139 -20.47 14.39 4.45
CA GLY A 139 -20.13 14.80 3.08
C GLY A 139 -18.84 15.60 2.92
N THR A 140 -18.05 15.80 3.96
CA THR A 140 -16.73 16.45 3.88
C THR A 140 -15.65 15.41 3.59
N TRP A 141 -15.00 15.53 2.43
CA TRP A 141 -13.89 14.69 1.98
C TRP A 141 -12.66 15.54 1.72
#